data_AF-A0A2K8ZA62-F1
#
_entry.id   AF-A0A2K8ZA62-F1
#
_cell.length_a   1.000
_cell.length_b   1.000
_cell.length_c   1.000
_cell.angle_alpha   90.00
_cell.angle_beta   90.00
_cell.angle_gamma   90.00
#
_symmetry.space_group_name_H-M   'P 1'
#
loop_
_entity.id
_entity.type
_entity.pdbx_description
1 polymer ?
#
loop_
_entity_poly.entity_id
_entity_poly.type
_entity_poly.pdbx_seq_one_letter_code
_entity_poly.pdbx_strand_id
1 'polypeptide(L)' 'MVKRRVFDEAFKEMAVELSYVKGSIQEAARELDIDPGRISKWRQRHKKKRSNVACQYHTY' A
#
# COMPACT_ATOMS: atom_id res chain seq x y z
N MET A 1 -17.24 18.99 -1.57
CA MET A 1 -16.87 17.89 -0.63
C MET A 1 -16.28 16.74 -1.42
N VAL A 2 -14.97 16.48 -1.30
CA VAL A 2 -14.34 15.32 -1.96
C VAL A 2 -14.65 14.07 -1.12
N LYS A 3 -15.50 13.17 -1.62
CA LYS A 3 -15.75 11.87 -0.98
C LYS A 3 -14.45 11.06 -1.04
N ARG A 4 -13.79 10.89 0.10
CA ARG A 4 -12.63 10.01 0.21
C ARG A 4 -13.12 8.57 0.04
N ARG A 5 -12.78 7.94 -1.08
CA ARG A 5 -12.93 6.48 -1.24
C ARG A 5 -12.06 5.80 -0.17
N VAL A 6 -12.70 5.20 0.82
CA VAL A 6 -12.03 4.37 1.81
C VAL A 6 -11.89 2.99 1.19
N PHE A 7 -10.65 2.50 1.11
CA PHE A 7 -10.36 1.13 0.68
C PHE A 7 -10.06 0.31 1.93
N ASP A 8 -10.57 -0.91 1.98
CA ASP A 8 -10.30 -1.86 3.05
C ASP A 8 -8.82 -2.19 3.15
N GLU A 9 -8.36 -2.58 4.34
CA GLU A 9 -6.95 -2.93 4.53
C GLU A 9 -6.55 -4.17 3.71
N ALA A 10 -7.43 -5.18 3.62
CA ALA A 10 -7.22 -6.35 2.78
C ALA A 10 -7.04 -5.98 1.29
N PHE A 11 -7.82 -5.00 0.80
CA PHE A 11 -7.66 -4.50 -0.57
C PHE A 11 -6.29 -3.84 -0.78
N LYS A 12 -5.80 -3.08 0.22
CA LYS A 12 -4.48 -2.45 0.15
C LYS A 12 -3.35 -3.49 0.13
N GLU A 13 -3.48 -4.57 0.89
CA GLU A 13 -2.49 -5.66 0.90
C GLU A 13 -2.48 -6.41 -0.42
N MET A 14 -3.65 -6.77 -0.94
CA MET A 14 -3.78 -7.43 -2.23
C MET A 14 -3.19 -6.59 -3.37
N ALA A 15 -3.42 -5.27 -3.36
CA ALA A 15 -2.82 -4.36 -4.34
C ALA A 15 -1.29 -4.30 -4.26
N VAL A 16 -0.76 -4.34 -3.03
CA VAL A 16 0.69 -4.36 -2.80
C VAL A 16 1.27 -5.72 -3.25
N GLU A 17 0.63 -6.83 -2.92
CA GLU A 17 1.03 -8.18 -3.33
C GLU A 17 1.01 -8.34 -4.85
N LEU A 18 -0.07 -7.90 -5.50
CA LEU A 18 -0.18 -7.89 -6.97
C LEU A 18 0.94 -7.09 -7.62
N SER A 19 1.35 -5.96 -7.02
CA SER A 19 2.48 -5.18 -7.51
C SER A 19 3.82 -5.91 -7.43
N TYR A 20 3.99 -6.80 -6.44
CA TYR A 20 5.17 -7.68 -6.35
C TYR A 20 5.10 -8.82 -7.36
N VAL A 21 3.93 -9.44 -7.54
CA VAL A 21 3.72 -10.53 -8.51
C VAL A 21 3.94 -10.05 -9.95
N LYS A 22 3.39 -8.88 -10.31
CA LYS A 22 3.57 -8.27 -11.63
C LYS A 22 4.93 -7.62 -11.81
N GLY A 23 5.63 -7.31 -10.71
CA GLY A 23 6.87 -6.53 -10.71
C GLY A 23 6.69 -5.04 -11.07
N SER A 24 5.46 -4.59 -11.32
CA SER A 24 5.14 -3.21 -11.67
C SER A 24 3.93 -2.68 -10.91
N ILE A 25 4.11 -1.50 -10.32
CA ILE A 25 3.05 -0.76 -9.63
C ILE A 25 1.99 -0.26 -10.63
N GLN A 26 2.39 0.11 -11.86
CA GLN A 26 1.46 0.64 -12.86
C GLN A 26 0.52 -0.44 -13.38
N GLU A 27 1.03 -1.65 -13.61
CA GLU A 27 0.23 -2.79 -14.05
C GLU A 27 -0.78 -3.22 -12.98
N ALA A 28 -0.34 -3.33 -11.72
CA ALA A 28 -1.22 -3.64 -10.60
C ALA A 28 -2.28 -2.55 -10.36
N ALA A 29 -1.92 -1.28 -10.55
CA ALA A 29 -2.84 -0.16 -10.48
C ALA A 29 -3.89 -0.19 -11.59
N ARG A 30 -3.49 -0.59 -12.80
CA ARG A 30 -4.37 -0.72 -13.96
C ARG A 30 -5.36 -1.87 -13.80
N GLU A 31 -4.93 -3.01 -13.26
CA GLU A 31 -5.84 -4.15 -13.00
C GLU A 31 -6.88 -3.84 -11.92
N LEU A 32 -6.48 -3.07 -10.91
CA LEU A 32 -7.35 -2.73 -9.77
C LEU A 32 -8.11 -1.41 -9.95
N ASP A 33 -7.96 -0.74 -11.10
CA ASP A 33 -8.50 0.58 -11.41
C ASP A 33 -8.25 1.61 -10.28
N ILE A 34 -7.01 1.63 -9.78
CA ILE A 34 -6.58 2.54 -8.72
C ILE A 34 -5.42 3.40 -9.17
N ASP A 35 -5.23 4.51 -8.45
CA ASP A 35 -4.10 5.40 -8.68
C ASP A 35 -2.78 4.70 -8.25
N PRO A 36 -1.77 4.60 -9.13
CA PRO A 36 -0.48 3.98 -8.80
C PRO A 36 0.25 4.69 -7.65
N GLY A 37 0.00 5.99 -7.45
CA GLY A 37 0.49 6.74 -6.30
C GLY A 37 -0.07 6.24 -4.97
N ARG A 38 -1.26 5.62 -4.94
CA ARG A 38 -1.80 4.97 -3.74
C ARG A 38 -1.06 3.69 -3.40
N ILE A 39 -0.78 2.83 -4.38
CA ILE A 39 -0.02 1.60 -4.15
C ILE A 39 1.38 1.92 -3.62
N SER A 40 2.05 2.94 -4.16
CA SER A 40 3.34 3.41 -3.63
C SER A 40 3.26 3.83 -2.15
N LYS A 41 2.23 4.59 -1.78
CA LYS A 41 1.97 4.97 -0.38
C LYS A 41 1.63 3.76 0.50
N TRP A 42 0.88 2.79 -0.02
CA TRP A 42 0.54 1.57 0.72
C TRP A 42 1.77 0.71 0.94
N ARG A 43 2.67 0.58 -0.04
CA ARG A 43 3.95 -0.13 0.10
C ARG A 43 4.85 0.48 1.18
N GLN A 44 4.91 1.82 1.24
CA GLN A 44 5.62 2.52 2.32
C GLN A 44 4.96 2.28 3.68
N ARG A 45 3.63 2.31 3.76
CA ARG A 45 2.87 2.07 4.99
C ARG A 45 2.95 0.60 5.44
N HIS A 46 3.06 -0.33 4.49
CA HIS A 46 3.23 -1.77 4.74
C HIS A 46 4.64 -2.06 5.26
N LYS A 47 5.67 -1.46 4.67
CA LYS A 47 7.04 -1.45 5.23
C LYS A 47 7.06 -0.86 6.64
N LYS A 48 6.32 0.22 6.88
CA LYS A 48 6.18 0.86 8.20
C LYS A 48 5.41 -0.01 9.22
N LYS A 49 4.39 -0.77 8.79
CA LYS A 49 3.70 -1.75 9.65
C LYS A 49 4.61 -2.92 10.02
N ARG A 50 5.39 -3.46 9.08
CA ARG A 50 6.37 -4.52 9.34
C ARG A 50 7.55 -4.02 10.19
N SER A 51 7.93 -2.75 10.07
CA SER A 51 8.87 -2.15 11.00
C SER A 51 8.22 -1.75 12.32
N ASN A 52 6.89 -1.71 12.48
CA ASN A 52 6.26 -1.48 13.80
C ASN A 52 6.20 -2.74 14.67
N VAL A 53 6.64 -3.90 14.17
CA VAL A 53 7.09 -5.02 15.03
C VAL A 53 8.60 -4.99 15.32
N ALA A 54 9.34 -4.01 14.78
CA ALA A 54 10.79 -3.83 15.01
C ALA A 54 11.22 -2.39 15.38
N CYS A 55 10.29 -1.45 15.50
CA CYS A 55 10.48 -0.04 15.82
C CYS A 55 9.39 0.41 16.80
N GLN A 56 9.18 -0.39 17.85
CA GLN A 56 8.93 0.16 19.18
C GLN A 56 10.25 0.54 19.88
N TYR A 57 11.22 1.09 19.15
CA TYR A 57 12.47 1.60 19.71
C TYR A 57 12.73 3.03 19.21
N HIS A 58 12.46 3.96 20.13
CA HIS A 58 12.94 5.33 20.32
C HIS A 58 13.42 6.19 19.14
N THR A 59 12.84 7.38 19.05
CA THR A 59 13.61 8.59 19.41
C THR A 59 12.95 9.24 20.63
N TYR A 60 13.48 8.94 21.83
CA TYR A 60 13.77 9.86 22.94
C TYR A 60 14.51 9.06 24.01
#